data_AF-A0AAW9EDQ8-F1
#
_entry.id   AF-A0AAW9EDQ8-F1
#
_cell.length_a   1.000
_cell.length_b   1.000
_cell.length_c   1.000
_cell.angle_alpha   90.00
_cell.angle_beta   90.00
_cell.angle_gamma   90.00
#
_symmetry.space_group_name_H-M   'P 1'
#
loop_
_entity.id
_entity.type
_entity.pdbx_description
1 polymer ?
#
loop_
_entity_poly.entity_id
_entity_poly.type
_entity_poly.pdbx_seq_one_letter_code
_entity_poly.pdbx_strand_id
1 'polypeptide(L)'
;YSLSYSQYYGDKKDNYSNTISYGKRFPFMSFNISYQKSSNFEDRTFVNINVPINNSSSFSTQYQHYKTSSLTTNYSNYHNDLFRYSIGATADKDSKDKNISGNINATTAYSQIS
;
A
#
# COMPACT_ATOMS: atom_id res chain seq x y z
N TYR A 1 12.58 -11.47 1.96
CA TYR A 1 12.25 -12.55 1.02
C TYR A 1 11.31 -13.51 1.74
N SER A 2 10.14 -13.79 1.19
CA SER A 2 9.18 -14.74 1.76
C SER A 2 8.70 -15.69 0.67
N LEU A 3 8.86 -16.99 0.92
CA LEU A 3 8.51 -18.08 0.02
C LEU A 3 7.36 -18.86 0.66
N SER A 4 6.20 -18.96 -0.01
CA SER A 4 5.09 -19.80 0.46
C SER A 4 4.72 -20.83 -0.61
N TYR A 5 4.71 -22.09 -0.23
CA TYR A 5 4.33 -23.21 -1.08
C TYR A 5 3.19 -23.95 -0.38
N SER A 6 2.04 -24.05 -1.04
CA SER A 6 0.86 -24.73 -0.51
C SER A 6 0.47 -25.85 -1.47
N GLN A 7 0.81 -27.08 -1.08
CA GLN A 7 0.45 -28.30 -1.78
C GLN A 7 -0.93 -28.78 -1.27
N TYR A 8 -1.86 -29.06 -2.19
CA TYR A 8 -3.18 -29.59 -1.84
C TYR A 8 -3.27 -31.03 -2.33
N TYR A 9 -3.61 -31.98 -1.44
CA TYR A 9 -3.86 -33.37 -1.83
C TYR A 9 -5.30 -33.50 -2.38
N GLY A 10 -5.44 -33.67 -3.70
CA GLY A 10 -6.72 -33.84 -4.45
C GLY A 10 -6.64 -33.27 -5.88
N ASP A 11 -7.77 -33.21 -6.62
CA ASP A 11 -7.90 -32.70 -8.02
C ASP A 11 -7.61 -31.19 -8.19
N LYS A 12 -6.93 -30.54 -7.24
CA LYS A 12 -6.62 -29.12 -7.28
C LYS A 12 -5.13 -28.94 -7.58
N LYS A 13 -4.83 -28.20 -8.66
CA LYS A 13 -3.47 -27.85 -9.06
C LYS A 13 -2.70 -27.20 -7.90
N ASP A 14 -1.45 -27.60 -7.76
CA ASP A 14 -0.52 -27.08 -6.76
C ASP A 14 -0.38 -25.55 -6.87
N ASN A 15 -0.34 -24.89 -5.70
CA ASN A 15 -0.27 -23.44 -5.62
C ASN A 15 1.07 -22.98 -5.06
N TYR A 16 1.76 -22.17 -5.85
CA TYR A 16 2.97 -21.51 -5.43
C TYR A 16 2.76 -20.00 -5.39
N SER A 17 3.30 -19.34 -4.36
CA SER A 17 3.31 -17.89 -4.26
C SER A 17 4.66 -17.42 -3.72
N ASN A 18 5.33 -16.59 -4.49
CA ASN A 18 6.65 -16.04 -4.21
C ASN A 18 6.51 -14.54 -4.01
N THR A 19 7.02 -14.00 -2.89
CA THR A 19 7.10 -12.55 -2.69
C THR A 19 8.53 -12.14 -2.40
N ILE A 20 9.06 -11.29 -3.27
CA ILE A 20 10.39 -10.69 -3.14
C ILE A 20 10.18 -9.21 -2.84
N SER A 21 10.62 -8.77 -1.67
CA SER A 21 10.51 -7.37 -1.26
C SER A 21 11.88 -6.85 -0.84
N TYR A 22 12.20 -5.64 -1.27
CA TYR A 22 13.38 -4.89 -0.88
C TYR A 22 12.95 -3.50 -0.42
N GLY A 23 13.38 -3.10 0.78
CA GLY A 23 13.09 -1.80 1.32
C GLY A 23 14.35 -1.15 1.86
N LYS A 24 14.46 0.17 1.67
CA LYS A 24 15.53 0.99 2.24
C LYS A 24 14.93 2.21 2.90
N ARG A 25 15.35 2.46 4.14
CA ARG A 25 14.98 3.66 4.90
C ARG A 25 16.17 4.61 4.94
N PHE A 26 15.93 5.83 4.52
CA PHE A 26 16.78 7.00 4.72
C PHE A 26 16.14 7.87 5.81
N PRO A 27 16.90 8.79 6.44
CA PRO A 27 16.36 9.69 7.47
C PRO A 27 15.18 10.54 6.99
N PHE A 28 15.19 10.94 5.72
CA PHE A 28 14.19 11.81 5.10
C PHE A 28 13.18 11.08 4.21
N MET A 29 13.36 9.78 3.96
CA MET A 29 12.49 9.02 3.04
C MET A 29 12.66 7.52 3.24
N SER A 30 11.60 6.75 3.09
CA SER A 30 11.64 5.30 2.94
C SER A 30 11.13 4.90 1.57
N PHE A 31 11.78 3.91 0.98
CA PHE A 31 11.37 3.29 -0.27
C PHE A 31 11.22 1.78 -0.06
N ASN A 32 10.22 1.18 -0.69
CA ASN A 32 10.03 -0.25 -0.72
C ASN A 32 9.55 -0.69 -2.11
N ILE A 33 10.19 -1.70 -2.67
CA ILE A 33 9.73 -2.39 -3.87
C ILE A 33 9.39 -3.83 -3.50
N SER A 34 8.28 -4.34 -4.00
CA SER A 34 7.92 -5.74 -3.87
C SER A 34 7.37 -6.30 -5.16
N TYR A 35 7.71 -7.56 -5.43
CA TYR A 35 7.22 -8.34 -6.56
C TYR A 35 6.62 -9.62 -6.02
N GLN A 36 5.38 -9.89 -6.41
CA GLN A 36 4.61 -11.06 -6.03
C GLN A 36 4.27 -11.85 -7.29
N LYS A 37 4.60 -13.14 -7.29
CA LYS A 37 4.31 -14.06 -8.36
C LYS A 37 3.56 -15.26 -7.81
N SER A 38 2.46 -15.65 -8.45
CA SER A 38 1.62 -16.75 -8.00
C SER A 38 1.05 -17.55 -9.15
N SER A 39 0.75 -18.82 -8.92
CA SER A 39 0.03 -19.66 -9.90
C SER A 39 -1.44 -19.28 -10.09
N ASN A 40 -2.05 -18.63 -9.09
CA ASN A 40 -3.49 -18.37 -9.04
C ASN A 40 -3.89 -16.95 -9.40
N PHE A 41 -2.95 -16.02 -9.42
CA PHE A 41 -3.20 -14.63 -9.73
C PHE A 41 -2.04 -14.04 -10.51
N GLU A 42 -2.36 -13.07 -11.36
CA GLU A 42 -1.35 -12.36 -12.15
C GLU A 42 -0.32 -11.70 -11.25
N ASP A 43 0.91 -11.65 -11.76
CA ASP A 43 2.05 -11.05 -11.08
C ASP A 43 1.75 -9.62 -10.66
N ARG A 44 2.19 -9.26 -9.46
CA ARG A 44 2.01 -7.92 -8.90
C ARG A 44 3.33 -7.29 -8.58
N THR A 45 3.49 -6.04 -8.99
CA THR A 45 4.62 -5.22 -8.55
C THR A 45 4.09 -4.04 -7.76
N PHE A 46 4.71 -3.77 -6.61
CA PHE A 46 4.40 -2.60 -5.79
C PHE A 46 5.68 -1.81 -5.58
N VAL A 47 5.59 -0.51 -5.72
CA VAL A 47 6.64 0.44 -5.39
C VAL A 47 6.04 1.48 -4.46
N ASN A 48 6.58 1.57 -3.26
CA ASN A 48 6.13 2.49 -2.22
C ASN A 48 7.26 3.46 -1.92
N ILE A 49 6.94 4.74 -1.94
CA ILE A 49 7.78 5.83 -1.48
C ILE A 49 7.02 6.50 -0.35
N ASN A 50 7.71 6.78 0.75
CA ASN A 50 7.14 7.56 1.85
C ASN A 50 8.17 8.56 2.36
N VAL A 51 7.78 9.82 2.38
CA VAL A 51 8.59 10.97 2.78
C VAL A 51 7.93 11.58 4.01
N PRO A 52 8.48 11.37 5.22
CA PRO A 52 8.06 12.15 6.38
C PRO A 52 8.47 13.61 6.15
N ILE A 53 7.49 14.52 6.17
CA ILE A 53 7.73 15.97 6.04
C ILE A 53 8.11 16.54 7.41
N ASN A 54 7.41 16.09 8.46
CA ASN A 54 7.74 16.35 9.84
C ASN A 54 7.24 15.19 10.72
N ASN A 55 7.33 15.32 12.04
CA ASN A 55 6.88 14.27 12.98
C ASN A 55 5.35 14.01 12.93
N SER A 56 4.60 14.95 12.36
CA SER A 56 3.15 14.96 12.29
C SER A 56 2.63 14.84 10.87
N SER A 57 3.46 14.71 9.83
CA SER A 57 2.96 14.57 8.47
C SER A 57 3.91 13.81 7.57
N SER A 58 3.30 13.06 6.66
CA SER A 58 4.02 12.28 5.67
C SER A 58 3.30 12.31 4.34
N PHE A 59 4.10 12.26 3.29
CA PHE A 59 3.65 12.07 1.94
C PHE A 59 4.04 10.67 1.49
N SER A 60 3.10 9.93 0.92
CA SER A 60 3.36 8.60 0.41
C SER A 60 2.83 8.46 -1.01
N THR A 61 3.59 7.74 -1.83
CA THR A 61 3.20 7.39 -3.18
C THR A 61 3.38 5.89 -3.33
N GLN A 62 2.32 5.22 -3.78
CA GLN A 62 2.33 3.82 -4.12
C GLN A 62 2.03 3.67 -5.61
N TYR A 63 2.96 3.07 -6.34
CA TYR A 63 2.71 2.54 -7.66
C TYR A 63 2.44 1.05 -7.53
N GLN A 64 1.35 0.59 -8.11
CA GLN A 64 1.00 -0.81 -8.20
C GLN A 64 0.82 -1.20 -9.66
N HIS A 65 1.32 -2.36 -10.03
CA HIS A 65 1.03 -2.98 -11.31
C HIS A 65 0.35 -4.32 -11.06
N TYR A 66 -0.92 -4.43 -11.42
CA TYR A 66 -1.71 -5.65 -11.39
C TYR A 66 -2.78 -5.61 -12.48
N LYS A 67 -2.54 -6.30 -13.60
CA LYS A 67 -3.25 -6.18 -14.89
C LYS A 67 -3.13 -4.79 -15.52
N THR A 68 -3.49 -3.77 -14.75
CA THR A 68 -3.39 -2.34 -15.00
C THR A 68 -2.42 -1.72 -14.00
N SER A 69 -1.79 -0.62 -14.41
CA SER A 69 -0.94 0.17 -13.50
C SER A 69 -1.78 1.20 -12.78
N SER A 70 -1.61 1.34 -11.48
CA SER A 70 -2.23 2.38 -10.66
C SER A 70 -1.17 3.18 -9.93
N LEU A 71 -1.44 4.47 -9.74
CA LEU A 71 -0.63 5.38 -8.95
C LEU A 71 -1.51 6.01 -7.89
N THR A 72 -1.25 5.66 -6.64
CA THR A 72 -1.87 6.27 -5.47
C THR A 72 -0.88 7.23 -4.85
N THR A 73 -1.33 8.44 -4.56
CA THR A 73 -0.58 9.43 -3.79
C THR A 73 -1.44 9.85 -2.60
N ASN A 74 -0.84 9.90 -1.42
CA ASN A 74 -1.55 10.14 -0.17
C ASN A 74 -0.71 11.06 0.73
N TYR A 75 -1.37 12.11 1.23
CA TYR A 75 -0.85 12.97 2.29
C TYR A 75 -1.56 12.62 3.59
N SER A 76 -0.80 12.39 4.64
CA SER A 76 -1.32 12.11 5.98
C SER A 76 -0.76 13.10 6.99
N ASN A 77 -1.61 13.52 7.92
CA ASN A 77 -1.25 14.39 9.02
C ASN A 77 -1.80 13.86 10.34
N TYR A 78 -0.90 13.71 11.30
CA TYR A 78 -1.11 13.34 12.69
C TYR A 78 -1.01 14.62 13.52
N HIS A 79 -2.07 15.41 13.52
CA HIS A 79 -2.11 16.69 14.23
C HIS A 79 -1.85 16.48 15.73
N ASN A 80 -2.43 15.43 16.29
CA ASN A 80 -2.13 14.91 17.63
C ASN A 80 -2.53 13.43 17.72
N ASP A 81 -2.39 12.81 18.90
CA ASP A 81 -2.78 11.41 19.12
C ASP A 81 -4.28 11.15 18.92
N LEU A 82 -5.09 12.20 19.04
CA LEU A 82 -6.55 12.17 19.03
C LEU A 82 -7.16 12.55 17.67
N PHE A 83 -6.39 13.16 16.77
CA PHE A 83 -6.90 13.68 15.50
C PHE A 83 -5.88 13.46 14.39
N ARG A 84 -6.30 12.68 13.40
CA ARG A 84 -5.50 12.27 12.26
C ARG A 84 -6.35 12.41 11.01
N TYR A 85 -5.79 12.93 9.94
CA TYR A 85 -6.45 12.92 8.66
C TYR A 85 -5.49 12.49 7.56
N SER A 86 -6.05 11.92 6.51
CA SER A 86 -5.32 11.62 5.29
C SER A 86 -6.19 11.89 4.09
N ILE A 87 -5.58 12.34 3.01
CA ILE A 87 -6.21 12.55 1.73
C ILE A 87 -5.30 12.01 0.65
N GLY A 88 -5.89 11.28 -0.29
CA GLY A 88 -5.17 10.69 -1.39
C GLY A 88 -5.99 10.63 -2.64
N ALA A 89 -5.27 10.49 -3.74
CA ALA A 89 -5.84 10.28 -5.05
C ALA A 89 -5.18 9.05 -5.67
N THR A 90 -5.99 8.23 -6.33
CA THR A 90 -5.57 7.08 -7.10
C THR A 90 -5.98 7.30 -8.55
N ALA A 91 -5.01 7.14 -9.45
CA ALA A 91 -5.25 7.13 -10.89
C ALA A 91 -4.86 5.77 -11.44
N ASP A 92 -5.80 5.13 -12.13
CA ASP A 92 -5.55 3.90 -12.88
C ASP A 92 -5.17 4.25 -14.33
N LYS A 93 -4.24 3.51 -14.92
CA LYS A 93 -3.75 3.79 -16.27
C LYS A 93 -4.79 3.45 -17.34
N ASP A 94 -5.50 2.34 -17.15
CA ASP A 94 -6.41 1.80 -18.15
C ASP A 94 -7.88 2.16 -17.86
N SER A 95 -8.17 2.69 -16.67
CA SER A 95 -9.47 3.30 -16.38
C SER A 95 -9.36 4.83 -16.42
N LYS A 96 -10.40 5.51 -16.89
CA LYS A 96 -10.53 6.97 -16.71
C LYS A 96 -10.92 7.33 -15.27
N ASP A 97 -11.14 6.34 -14.44
CA ASP A 97 -11.54 6.51 -13.04
C ASP A 97 -10.38 7.12 -12.25
N LYS A 98 -10.66 8.29 -11.69
CA LYS A 98 -9.81 8.95 -10.72
C LYS A 98 -10.54 8.89 -9.40
N ASN A 99 -9.98 8.15 -8.46
CA ASN A 99 -10.56 8.00 -7.14
C ASN A 99 -9.88 8.96 -6.19
N ILE A 100 -10.65 9.81 -5.53
CA ILE A 100 -10.16 10.65 -4.43
C ILE A 100 -10.75 10.07 -3.15
N SER A 101 -9.87 9.74 -2.21
CA SER A 101 -10.23 9.13 -0.93
C SER A 101 -9.63 9.93 0.20
N GLY A 102 -10.38 10.13 1.28
CA GLY A 102 -9.86 10.71 2.50
C GLY A 102 -10.37 9.95 3.71
N ASN A 103 -9.59 9.96 4.78
CA ASN A 103 -10.01 9.46 6.07
C ASN A 103 -9.73 10.51 7.13
N ILE A 104 -10.67 10.67 8.06
CA ILE A 104 -10.51 11.51 9.25
C ILE A 104 -10.80 10.61 10.44
N ASN A 105 -9.81 10.46 11.31
CA ASN A 105 -9.94 9.77 12.57
C ASN A 105 -9.86 10.78 13.71
N ALA A 106 -10.94 10.87 14.48
CA ALA A 106 -11.02 11.64 15.70
C ALA A 106 -11.35 10.70 16.86
N THR A 107 -10.37 10.47 17.73
CA THR A 107 -10.54 9.72 18.97
C THR A 107 -10.64 10.70 20.13
N THR A 108 -11.72 10.63 20.89
CA THR A 108 -11.90 11.36 22.16
C THR A 108 -11.86 10.36 23.31
N ALA A 109 -11.82 10.84 24.56
CA ALA A 109 -11.77 9.99 25.75
C ALA A 109 -12.93 8.97 25.85
N TYR A 110 -14.06 9.23 25.15
CA TYR A 110 -15.27 8.41 25.23
C TYR A 110 -15.84 7.98 23.87
N SER A 111 -15.21 8.33 22.74
CA SER A 111 -15.75 8.03 21.41
C SER A 111 -14.68 8.08 20.33
N GLN A 112 -14.76 7.17 19.35
CA GLN A 112 -13.94 7.18 18.15
C GLN A 112 -14.83 7.41 16.92
N ILE A 113 -14.48 8.39 16.09
CA ILE A 113 -15.10 8.67 14.80
C ILE A 113 -14.03 8.39 13.73
N SER A 114 -14.31 7.51 12.78
CA SER A 114 -13.38 7.06 11.73
C SER A 114 -14.05 6.80 10.41
#